data_AF-A0A061NFX9-F1
#
_entry.id   AF-A0A061NFX9-F1
#
_cell.length_a   1.000
_cell.length_b   1.000
_cell.length_c   1.000
_cell.angle_alpha   90.00
_cell.angle_beta   90.00
_cell.angle_gamma   90.00
#
_symmetry.space_group_name_H-M   'P 1'
#
loop_
_entity.id
_entity.type
_entity.pdbx_description
1 polymer ?
#
loop_
_entity_poly.entity_id
_entity_poly.type
_entity_poly.pdbx_seq_one_letter_code
_entity_poly.pdbx_strand_id
1 'polypeptide(L)'
;MATNQSVKGALANKSNTNPAKQENSPANTISAYLKKMGPEFERAMPKHMDADRLGRIALTTIRQNPDLLQASIPSLMGAVMQAAQLGLEPG
;
A
#
# COMPACT_ATOMS: atom_id res chain seq x y z
N MET A 1 -31.72 -33.24 -4.57
CA MET A 1 -31.35 -32.58 -3.30
C MET A 1 -29.84 -32.59 -3.18
N ALA A 2 -29.17 -31.49 -3.49
CA ALA A 2 -27.71 -31.41 -3.38
C ALA A 2 -27.33 -31.40 -1.89
N THR A 3 -26.53 -32.38 -1.47
CA THR A 3 -26.19 -32.62 -0.07
C THR A 3 -25.18 -31.60 0.45
N ASN A 4 -25.51 -30.98 1.59
CA ASN A 4 -24.71 -29.98 2.33
C ASN A 4 -23.30 -30.47 2.76
N GLN A 5 -22.98 -31.75 2.51
CA GLN A 5 -21.66 -32.34 2.78
C GLN A 5 -20.64 -32.00 1.69
N SER A 6 -21.07 -31.89 0.43
CA SER A 6 -20.19 -31.58 -0.71
C SER A 6 -19.66 -30.14 -0.69
N VAL A 7 -20.47 -29.19 -0.21
CA VAL A 7 -20.06 -27.80 0.00
C VAL A 7 -19.05 -27.68 1.15
N LYS A 8 -19.17 -28.49 2.22
CA LYS A 8 -18.24 -28.42 3.37
C LYS A 8 -16.82 -28.86 3.00
N GLY A 9 -16.69 -29.89 2.15
CA GLY A 9 -15.39 -30.31 1.59
C GLY A 9 -14.80 -29.30 0.60
N ALA A 10 -15.63 -28.66 -0.22
CA ALA A 10 -15.20 -27.60 -1.14
C ALA A 10 -14.79 -26.30 -0.41
N LEU A 11 -15.46 -25.97 0.70
CA LEU A 11 -15.14 -24.83 1.56
C LEU A 11 -13.85 -25.07 2.36
N ALA A 12 -13.60 -26.29 2.83
CA ALA A 12 -12.36 -26.65 3.52
C ALA A 12 -11.13 -26.57 2.59
N ASN A 13 -11.27 -26.95 1.32
CA ASN A 13 -10.18 -26.85 0.33
C ASN A 13 -9.92 -25.42 -0.16
N LYS A 14 -10.87 -24.49 0.02
CA LYS A 14 -10.67 -23.07 -0.31
C LYS A 14 -9.92 -22.31 0.78
N SER A 15 -9.81 -22.88 1.97
CA SER A 15 -8.94 -22.40 3.05
C SER A 15 -7.51 -22.94 2.96
N ASN A 16 -7.27 -23.93 2.08
CA ASN A 16 -5.95 -24.51 1.80
C ASN A 16 -5.38 -24.06 0.46
N THR A 17 -5.87 -22.94 -0.08
CA THR A 17 -5.03 -22.15 -0.98
C THR A 17 -3.84 -21.71 -0.14
N ASN A 18 -2.68 -22.34 -0.37
CA ASN A 18 -1.38 -21.78 -0.04
C ASN A 18 -1.53 -20.26 -0.08
N PRO A 19 -1.33 -19.51 1.02
CA PRO A 19 -1.19 -18.07 0.88
C PRO A 19 -0.07 -17.93 -0.13
N ALA A 20 -0.43 -17.56 -1.36
CA ALA A 20 0.48 -17.45 -2.47
C ALA A 20 1.57 -16.56 -1.91
N LYS A 21 2.71 -17.20 -1.65
CA LYS A 21 4.00 -16.63 -1.28
C LYS A 21 3.85 -15.14 -1.18
N GLN A 22 3.61 -14.64 0.04
CA GLN A 22 3.57 -13.21 0.33
C GLN A 22 5.01 -12.74 0.15
N GLU A 23 5.45 -12.75 -1.10
CA GLU A 23 6.75 -12.31 -1.55
C GLU A 23 6.78 -10.86 -1.09
N ASN A 24 7.89 -10.51 -0.45
CA ASN A 24 8.22 -9.15 -0.07
C ASN A 24 8.36 -8.33 -1.36
N SER A 25 7.24 -8.06 -2.03
CA SER A 25 7.22 -7.26 -3.24
C SER A 25 7.60 -5.84 -2.80
N PRO A 26 8.43 -5.14 -3.58
CA PRO A 26 8.86 -3.79 -3.22
C PRO A 26 7.67 -2.87 -2.99
N ALA A 27 6.55 -3.07 -3.71
CA ALA A 27 5.29 -2.36 -3.48
C ALA A 27 4.66 -2.62 -2.09
N ASN A 28 4.70 -3.86 -1.58
CA ASN A 28 4.23 -4.18 -0.24
C ASN A 28 5.11 -3.55 0.83
N THR A 29 6.44 -3.58 0.63
CA THR A 29 7.39 -2.89 1.52
C THR A 29 7.14 -1.39 1.56
N ILE A 30 6.97 -0.75 0.40
CA ILE A 30 6.65 0.68 0.31
C ILE A 30 5.32 1.00 1.00
N SER A 31 4.28 0.18 0.81
CA SER A 31 3.00 0.37 1.49
C SER A 31 3.13 0.34 3.01
N ALA A 32 3.95 -0.57 3.55
CA ALA A 32 4.23 -0.63 4.99
C ALA A 32 4.98 0.63 5.48
N TYR A 33 5.95 1.13 4.70
CA TYR A 33 6.67 2.36 5.03
C TYR A 33 5.75 3.59 5.03
N LEU A 34 4.91 3.75 4.01
CA LEU A 34 3.95 4.86 3.92
C LEU A 34 3.02 4.88 5.14
N LYS A 35 2.51 3.73 5.56
CA LYS A 35 1.69 3.61 6.77
C LYS A 35 2.46 3.99 8.03
N LYS A 36 3.71 3.54 8.15
CA LYS A 36 4.57 3.86 9.30
C LYS A 36 4.88 5.36 9.39
N MET A 37 4.99 6.05 8.26
CA MET A 37 5.29 7.49 8.20
C MET A 37 4.03 8.38 8.24
N GLY A 38 2.82 7.80 8.28
CA GLY A 38 1.55 8.52 8.35
C GLY A 38 1.51 9.67 9.37
N PRO A 39 1.88 9.44 10.65
CA PRO A 39 1.91 10.50 11.66
C PRO A 39 2.89 11.63 11.34
N GLU A 40 4.00 11.34 10.69
CA GLU A 40 4.98 12.36 10.29
C GLU A 40 4.49 13.17 9.09
N PHE A 41 3.80 12.52 8.14
CA PHE A 41 3.12 13.24 7.05
C PHE A 41 2.06 14.19 7.60
N GLU A 42 1.22 13.73 8.53
CA GLU A 42 0.20 14.57 9.14
C GLU A 42 0.78 15.83 9.82
N ARG A 43 1.93 15.69 10.48
CA ARG A 43 2.64 16.82 11.11
C ARG A 43 3.28 17.77 10.09
N ALA A 44 3.70 17.25 8.94
CA ALA A 44 4.37 18.01 7.91
C ALA A 44 3.41 18.76 6.97
N MET A 45 2.16 18.31 6.86
CA MET A 45 1.18 18.86 5.93
C MET A 45 0.43 20.09 6.43
N PRO A 46 -0.16 20.88 5.52
CA PRO A 46 -1.17 21.89 5.85
C PRO A 46 -2.39 21.29 6.58
N LYS A 47 -2.98 22.05 7.53
CA LYS A 47 -4.07 21.61 8.41
C LYS A 47 -5.34 21.06 7.73
N HIS A 48 -5.56 21.36 6.46
CA HIS A 48 -6.75 20.99 5.71
C HIS A 48 -6.55 19.76 4.82
N MET A 49 -5.42 19.07 4.96
CA MET A 49 -5.07 17.88 4.18
C MET A 49 -5.12 16.61 5.02
N ASP A 50 -5.23 15.47 4.32
CA ASP A 50 -5.43 14.15 4.91
C ASP A 50 -4.27 13.22 4.54
N ALA A 51 -3.62 12.65 5.58
CA ALA A 51 -2.41 11.84 5.42
C ALA A 51 -2.72 10.46 4.81
N ASP A 52 -3.88 9.91 5.11
CA ASP A 52 -4.36 8.65 4.53
C ASP A 52 -4.69 8.82 3.04
N ARG A 53 -5.21 9.99 2.64
CA ARG A 53 -5.39 10.34 1.23
C ARG A 53 -4.04 10.44 0.53
N LEU A 54 -3.07 11.17 1.09
CA LEU A 54 -1.71 11.27 0.51
C LEU A 54 -1.05 9.89 0.34
N GLY A 55 -1.09 9.05 1.37
CA GLY A 55 -0.53 7.69 1.33
C GLY A 55 -1.19 6.78 0.28
N ARG A 56 -2.51 6.89 0.10
CA ARG A 56 -3.24 6.13 -0.95
C ARG A 56 -2.85 6.56 -2.36
N ILE A 57 -2.72 7.86 -2.59
CA ILE A 57 -2.30 8.37 -3.91
C ILE A 57 -0.87 7.94 -4.18
N ALA A 58 0.05 8.16 -3.24
CA ALA A 58 1.45 7.78 -3.38
C ALA A 58 1.60 6.29 -3.77
N LEU A 59 0.86 5.41 -3.09
CA LEU A 59 0.85 3.98 -3.42
C LEU A 59 0.27 3.70 -4.81
N THR A 60 -0.75 4.45 -5.24
CA THR A 60 -1.36 4.32 -6.56
C THR A 60 -0.39 4.77 -7.66
N THR A 61 0.25 5.94 -7.49
CA THR A 61 1.23 6.50 -8.41
C THR A 61 2.41 5.53 -8.61
N ILE A 62 2.92 4.95 -7.52
CA ILE A 62 4.01 3.95 -7.57
C ILE A 62 3.59 2.66 -8.30
N ARG A 63 2.31 2.26 -8.20
CA ARG A 63 1.79 1.10 -8.94
C ARG A 63 1.55 1.38 -10.41
N GLN A 64 1.20 2.62 -10.75
CA GLN A 64 0.97 3.03 -12.13
C GLN A 64 2.29 3.21 -12.90
N ASN A 65 3.36 3.62 -12.21
CA ASN A 65 4.68 3.77 -12.79
C ASN A 65 5.67 2.78 -12.17
N PRO A 66 5.87 1.58 -12.76
CA PRO A 66 6.76 0.56 -12.21
C PRO A 66 8.24 0.97 -12.17
N ASP A 67 8.66 1.96 -12.97
CA ASP A 67 10.03 2.47 -12.95
C ASP A 67 10.36 3.14 -11.61
N LEU A 68 9.35 3.65 -10.90
CA LEU A 68 9.52 4.18 -9.54
C LEU A 68 9.99 3.11 -8.56
N LEU A 69 9.72 1.82 -8.80
CA LEU A 69 10.21 0.73 -7.95
C LEU A 69 11.72 0.51 -8.07
N GLN A 70 12.38 1.11 -9.08
CA GLN A 70 13.84 1.09 -9.20
C GLN A 70 14.52 2.14 -8.31
N ALA A 71 13.78 3.18 -7.89
CA ALA A 71 14.30 4.18 -6.96
C ALA A 71 14.52 3.58 -5.57
N SER A 72 15.46 4.14 -4.82
CA SER A 72 15.66 3.73 -3.43
C SER A 72 14.45 4.13 -2.58
N ILE A 73 14.09 3.28 -1.61
CA ILE A 73 12.97 3.55 -0.68
C ILE A 73 13.14 4.93 0.00
N PRO A 74 14.33 5.32 0.52
CA PRO A 74 14.51 6.65 1.12
C PRO A 74 14.24 7.80 0.14
N SER A 75 14.62 7.65 -1.13
CA SER A 75 14.38 8.67 -2.15
C SER A 75 12.88 8.84 -2.43
N LEU A 76 12.16 7.73 -2.59
CA LEU A 76 10.70 7.75 -2.75
C LEU A 76 10.00 8.39 -1.55
N MET A 77 10.36 7.99 -0.33
CA MET A 77 9.74 8.55 0.87
C MET A 77 10.07 10.03 1.06
N GLY A 78 11.29 10.46 0.70
CA GLY A 78 11.67 11.87 0.69
C GLY A 78 10.82 12.70 -0.27
N ALA A 79 10.58 12.19 -1.49
CA ALA A 79 9.72 12.86 -2.46
C ALA A 79 8.26 12.98 -1.97
N VAL A 80 7.72 11.91 -1.37
CA VAL A 80 6.37 11.92 -0.78
C VAL A 80 6.28 12.89 0.41
N MET A 81 7.29 12.92 1.27
CA MET A 81 7.37 13.88 2.39
C MET A 81 7.43 15.32 1.90
N GLN A 82 8.19 15.59 0.83
CA GLN A 82 8.30 16.93 0.28
C GLN A 82 6.99 17.38 -0.38
N ALA A 83 6.29 16.47 -1.07
CA ALA A 83 4.94 16.71 -1.55
C ALA A 83 4.00 17.06 -0.38
N ALA A 84 4.06 16.29 0.71
CA ALA A 84 3.29 16.54 1.93
C ALA A 84 3.55 17.94 2.52
N GLN A 85 4.82 18.33 2.68
CA GLN A 85 5.21 19.65 3.19
C GLN A 85 4.70 20.81 2.34
N LEU A 86 4.69 20.64 1.02
CA LEU A 86 4.21 21.63 0.05
C LEU A 86 2.68 21.63 -0.09
N GLY A 87 2.00 20.64 0.51
CA GLY A 87 0.57 20.44 0.34
C GLY A 87 0.17 19.95 -1.05
N LEU A 88 1.06 19.22 -1.72
CA LEU A 88 0.84 18.67 -3.05
C LEU A 88 0.61 17.17 -2.98
N GLU A 89 -0.24 16.66 -3.87
CA GLU A 89 -0.50 15.23 -3.98
C GLU A 89 0.54 14.58 -4.90
N PRO A 90 1.20 13.49 -4.47
CA PRO A 90 2.26 12.87 -5.27
C PRO A 90 1.69 12.15 -6.51
N GLY A 91 2.04 12.62 -7.71
CA GLY A 91 1.50 12.15 -8.98
C GLY A 91 2.18 12.82 -10.16
#